data_AF-A0A4Q3VRT5-F1
#
_entry.id   AF-A0A4Q3VRT5-F1
#
_cell.length_a   1.000
_cell.length_b   1.000
_cell.length_c   1.000
_cell.angle_alpha   90.00
_cell.angle_beta   90.00
_cell.angle_gamma   90.00
#
_symmetry.space_group_name_H-M   'P 1'
#
loop_
_entity.id
_entity.type
_entity.pdbx_description
1 polymer ?
#
loop_
_entity_poly.entity_id
_entity_poly.type
_entity_poly.pdbx_seq_one_letter_code
_entity_poly.pdbx_strand_id
1 'polypeptide(L)'
;AGAVPHWDLIKKYDIIDFETGSKITGSGFPLFKGKGARLQRALVQFFLDYNTKAGYTEYQPPLMVNEATAYGTGQLPDKEGQMYHMPEDGYYLIPTAEVPLTNIYRDEILKESALPVMMTGYTPCFRREAGSFGKDVRGLNRVHQFDKVEVVQIVQPEKSYDVLENMVQHVAHLLQQLELPYRILKLCGGDMGFTSALTYDFEVYSAAQDKWLEVSSVSNFETYQTNRMKIRYKDTNGKTQLLHSLNGSSLALPRIIACLLENNQGPDGVVLPKVLHSYFGGERID
;
A
#
# COMPACT_ATOMS: atom_id res chain seq x y z
N ALA A 1 21.24 -21.18 5.38
CA ALA A 1 20.49 -21.74 4.25
C ALA A 1 19.58 -22.84 4.78
N GLY A 2 18.26 -22.72 4.64
CA GLY A 2 17.29 -23.64 5.25
C GLY A 2 15.94 -23.04 5.65
N ALA A 3 15.68 -21.76 5.31
CA ALA A 3 14.38 -21.13 5.53
C ALA A 3 13.30 -21.82 4.66
N VAL A 4 12.17 -22.18 5.27
CA VAL A 4 11.02 -22.76 4.56
C VAL A 4 10.22 -21.62 3.91
N PRO A 5 9.75 -21.76 2.65
CA PRO A 5 8.95 -20.73 2.00
C PRO A 5 7.61 -20.47 2.69
N HIS A 6 7.11 -19.23 2.61
CA HIS A 6 5.88 -18.83 3.29
C HIS A 6 4.67 -19.70 2.91
N TRP A 7 4.56 -20.17 1.67
CA TRP A 7 3.43 -21.01 1.25
C TRP A 7 3.42 -22.40 1.91
N ASP A 8 4.57 -22.91 2.35
CA ASP A 8 4.65 -24.17 3.09
C ASP A 8 4.43 -23.93 4.59
N LEU A 9 4.92 -22.81 5.12
CA LEU A 9 4.64 -22.37 6.50
C LEU A 9 3.15 -22.08 6.72
N ILE A 10 2.51 -21.43 5.74
CA ILE A 10 1.08 -21.15 5.72
C ILE A 10 0.26 -22.43 5.92
N LYS A 11 0.66 -23.51 5.23
CA LYS A 11 0.01 -24.82 5.36
C LYS A 11 0.32 -25.47 6.70
N LYS A 12 1.59 -25.41 7.13
CA LYS A 12 2.04 -25.98 8.41
C LYS A 12 1.25 -25.43 9.60
N TYR A 13 1.03 -24.11 9.64
CA TYR A 13 0.32 -23.44 10.74
C TYR A 13 -1.16 -23.18 10.46
N ASP A 14 -1.67 -23.70 9.33
CA ASP A 14 -3.08 -23.59 8.93
C ASP A 14 -3.67 -22.16 9.00
N ILE A 15 -2.92 -21.17 8.48
CA ILE A 15 -3.26 -19.74 8.61
C ILE A 15 -3.89 -19.10 7.36
N ILE A 16 -3.68 -19.70 6.18
CA ILE A 16 -4.27 -19.25 4.91
C ILE A 16 -4.63 -20.47 4.06
N ASP A 17 -5.84 -20.49 3.54
CA ASP A 17 -6.38 -21.56 2.69
C ASP A 17 -6.59 -21.06 1.26
N PHE A 18 -5.63 -21.36 0.39
CA PHE A 18 -5.70 -21.00 -1.03
C PHE A 18 -6.65 -21.90 -1.84
N GLU A 19 -6.89 -23.13 -1.40
CA GLU A 19 -7.78 -24.07 -2.09
C GLU A 19 -9.23 -23.62 -1.90
N THR A 20 -9.62 -23.32 -0.67
CA THR A 20 -10.94 -22.77 -0.38
C THR A 20 -11.11 -21.38 -1.00
N GLY A 21 -10.09 -20.53 -0.98
CA GLY A 21 -10.13 -19.23 -1.68
C GLY A 21 -10.36 -19.37 -3.19
N SER A 22 -9.68 -20.34 -3.82
CA SER A 22 -9.87 -20.67 -5.24
C SER A 22 -11.25 -21.24 -5.54
N LYS A 23 -11.83 -22.01 -4.61
CA LYS A 23 -13.20 -22.52 -4.70
C LYS A 23 -14.25 -21.42 -4.57
N ILE A 24 -14.01 -20.40 -3.74
CA ILE A 24 -14.97 -19.30 -3.51
C ILE A 24 -14.99 -18.33 -4.69
N THR A 25 -13.80 -17.96 -5.20
CA THR A 25 -13.68 -16.87 -6.20
C THR A 25 -12.90 -17.30 -7.44
N GLY A 26 -11.74 -17.93 -7.24
CA GLY A 26 -10.80 -18.30 -8.30
C GLY A 26 -9.35 -18.17 -7.84
N SER A 27 -8.40 -18.52 -8.73
CA SER A 27 -6.97 -18.39 -8.46
C SER A 27 -6.59 -16.97 -7.99
N GLY A 28 -5.61 -16.86 -7.10
CA GLY A 28 -5.07 -15.56 -6.65
C GLY A 28 -5.90 -14.86 -5.56
N PHE A 29 -6.89 -15.55 -4.97
CA PHE A 29 -7.67 -15.07 -3.83
C PHE A 29 -7.38 -15.90 -2.58
N PRO A 30 -6.51 -15.43 -1.65
CA PRO A 30 -6.23 -16.15 -0.40
C PRO A 30 -7.40 -16.03 0.59
N LEU A 31 -7.78 -17.13 1.25
CA LEU A 31 -8.66 -17.10 2.42
C LEU A 31 -7.83 -17.13 3.70
N PHE A 32 -7.70 -15.99 4.38
CA PHE A 32 -7.05 -15.93 5.69
C PHE A 32 -7.96 -16.51 6.78
N LYS A 33 -7.40 -17.28 7.72
CA LYS A 33 -8.15 -17.85 8.86
C LYS A 33 -7.33 -17.88 10.14
N GLY A 34 -8.01 -18.00 11.29
CA GLY A 34 -7.37 -18.11 12.60
C GLY A 34 -6.31 -17.03 12.85
N LYS A 35 -5.08 -17.46 13.16
CA LYS A 35 -3.93 -16.58 13.38
C LYS A 35 -3.52 -15.77 12.14
N GLY A 36 -3.74 -16.26 10.92
CA GLY A 36 -3.47 -15.51 9.69
C GLY A 36 -4.36 -14.27 9.55
N ALA A 37 -5.67 -14.45 9.75
CA ALA A 37 -6.62 -13.35 9.74
C ALA A 37 -6.35 -12.35 10.88
N ARG A 38 -5.91 -12.84 12.04
CA ARG A 38 -5.50 -11.98 13.15
C ARG A 38 -4.25 -11.17 12.82
N LEU A 39 -3.23 -11.77 12.19
CA LEU A 39 -2.01 -11.08 11.78
C LEU A 39 -2.33 -9.95 10.79
N GLN A 40 -3.21 -10.17 9.81
CA GLN A 40 -3.62 -9.10 8.90
C GLN A 40 -4.18 -7.90 9.66
N ARG A 41 -5.16 -8.13 10.55
CA ARG A 41 -5.76 -7.06 11.34
C ARG A 41 -4.76 -6.38 12.28
N ALA A 42 -3.83 -7.13 12.87
CA ALA A 42 -2.79 -6.59 13.73
C ALA A 42 -1.86 -5.63 12.99
N LEU A 43 -1.44 -6.00 11.77
CA LEU A 43 -0.62 -5.14 10.91
C LEU A 43 -1.38 -3.88 10.49
N VAL A 44 -2.64 -4.00 10.07
CA VAL A 44 -3.48 -2.84 9.72
C VAL A 44 -3.56 -1.86 10.88
N GLN A 45 -3.90 -2.34 12.09
CA GLN A 45 -4.01 -1.47 13.27
C GLN A 45 -2.68 -0.82 13.63
N PHE A 46 -1.57 -1.58 13.61
CA PHE A 46 -0.25 -1.04 13.90
C PHE A 46 0.12 0.09 12.93
N PHE A 47 -0.11 -0.07 11.63
CA PHE A 47 0.22 0.95 10.63
C PHE A 47 -0.66 2.19 10.75
N LEU A 48 -1.96 2.03 11.01
CA LEU A 48 -2.87 3.15 11.25
C LEU A 48 -2.49 3.92 12.52
N ASP A 49 -2.23 3.23 13.63
CA ASP A 49 -1.80 3.85 14.88
C ASP A 49 -0.47 4.60 14.71
N TYR A 50 0.47 4.03 13.95
CA TYR A 50 1.75 4.66 13.64
C TYR A 50 1.55 5.96 12.84
N ASN A 51 0.71 5.91 11.79
CA ASN A 51 0.43 7.07 10.96
C ASN A 51 -0.33 8.16 11.71
N THR A 52 -1.37 7.81 12.46
CA THR A 52 -2.17 8.79 13.22
C THR A 52 -1.36 9.47 14.32
N LYS A 53 -0.46 8.74 15.01
CA LYS A 53 0.51 9.33 15.95
C LYS A 53 1.47 10.33 15.29
N ALA A 54 1.75 10.17 14.00
CA ALA A 54 2.57 11.10 13.22
C ALA A 54 1.77 12.29 12.65
N GLY A 55 0.48 12.42 12.99
CA GLY A 55 -0.36 13.56 12.61
C GLY A 55 -1.20 13.36 11.34
N TYR A 56 -1.20 12.17 10.74
CA TYR A 56 -2.11 11.85 9.66
C TYR A 56 -3.56 11.72 10.19
N THR A 57 -4.51 12.29 9.46
CA THR A 57 -5.94 12.07 9.73
C THR A 57 -6.36 10.76 9.07
N GLU A 58 -6.98 9.86 9.85
CA GLU A 58 -7.48 8.59 9.34
C GLU A 58 -8.84 8.76 8.64
N TYR A 59 -8.95 8.19 7.45
CA TYR A 59 -10.17 8.12 6.66
C TYR A 59 -10.48 6.68 6.28
N GLN A 60 -11.77 6.35 6.23
CA GLN A 60 -12.29 5.11 5.67
C GLN A 60 -13.02 5.42 4.35
N PRO A 61 -12.33 5.39 3.20
CA PRO A 61 -12.94 5.77 1.93
C PRO A 61 -13.84 4.67 1.34
N PRO A 62 -14.75 5.02 0.40
CA PRO A 62 -15.47 4.03 -0.41
C PRO A 62 -14.50 3.14 -1.21
N LEU A 63 -14.87 1.86 -1.39
CA LEU A 63 -14.08 0.88 -2.15
C LEU A 63 -14.40 0.87 -3.65
N MET A 64 -15.48 1.55 -4.04
CA MET A 64 -15.92 1.73 -5.41
C MET A 64 -15.90 3.22 -5.73
N VAL A 65 -15.39 3.56 -6.91
CA VAL A 65 -15.27 4.95 -7.34
C VAL A 65 -15.79 5.13 -8.76
N ASN A 66 -16.28 6.34 -9.05
CA ASN A 66 -16.66 6.72 -10.42
C ASN A 66 -15.43 6.97 -11.31
N GLU A 67 -15.67 6.99 -12.62
CA GLU A 67 -14.66 7.23 -13.66
C GLU A 67 -13.83 8.49 -13.38
N ALA A 68 -14.47 9.61 -13.01
CA ALA A 68 -13.77 10.86 -12.75
C ALA A 68 -12.76 10.75 -11.59
N THR A 69 -13.01 9.88 -10.61
CA THR A 69 -12.10 9.59 -9.50
C THR A 69 -10.88 8.80 -9.95
N ALA A 70 -11.11 7.73 -10.69
CA ALA A 70 -10.04 6.92 -11.22
C ALA A 70 -9.21 7.69 -12.27
N TYR A 71 -9.85 8.58 -13.04
CA TYR A 71 -9.18 9.51 -13.93
C TYR A 71 -8.29 10.49 -13.16
N GLY A 72 -8.78 11.07 -12.05
CA GLY A 72 -8.08 12.08 -11.27
C GLY A 72 -6.66 11.68 -10.85
N THR A 73 -6.47 10.45 -10.38
CA THR A 73 -5.14 9.93 -9.98
C THR A 73 -4.34 9.30 -11.11
N GLY A 74 -4.94 9.18 -12.30
CA GLY A 74 -4.30 8.62 -13.50
C GLY A 74 -4.41 7.11 -13.62
N GLN A 75 -5.29 6.46 -12.85
CA GLN A 75 -5.64 5.05 -13.08
C GLN A 75 -6.42 4.87 -14.39
N LEU A 76 -7.20 5.90 -14.77
CA LEU A 76 -7.81 6.00 -16.10
C LEU A 76 -7.11 7.06 -16.96
N PRO A 77 -6.85 6.79 -18.26
CA PRO A 77 -7.20 5.57 -19.01
C PRO A 77 -6.47 4.31 -18.51
N ASP A 78 -7.21 3.21 -18.39
CA ASP A 78 -6.76 1.97 -17.73
C ASP A 78 -5.67 1.28 -18.55
N LYS A 79 -4.41 1.50 -18.17
CA LYS A 79 -3.29 0.83 -18.81
C LYS A 79 -3.41 -0.67 -18.54
N GLU A 80 -3.51 -1.47 -19.60
CA GLU A 80 -3.54 -2.94 -19.54
C GLU A 80 -4.77 -3.54 -18.83
N GLY A 81 -5.80 -2.75 -18.51
CA GLY A 81 -7.03 -3.26 -17.90
C GLY A 81 -6.81 -3.77 -16.47
N GLN A 82 -6.09 -3.01 -15.63
CA GLN A 82 -5.70 -3.42 -14.28
C GLN A 82 -6.80 -3.19 -13.25
N MET A 83 -7.77 -2.31 -13.51
CA MET A 83 -8.91 -2.08 -12.61
C MET A 83 -10.06 -3.07 -12.87
N TYR A 84 -10.72 -3.52 -11.81
CA TYR A 84 -12.02 -4.18 -11.95
C TYR A 84 -13.11 -3.12 -12.18
N HIS A 85 -13.96 -3.35 -13.19
CA HIS A 85 -15.03 -2.44 -13.62
C HIS A 85 -16.40 -3.12 -13.47
N MET A 86 -17.37 -2.38 -12.94
CA MET A 86 -18.76 -2.77 -12.75
C MET A 86 -19.60 -2.04 -13.81
N PRO A 87 -19.85 -2.66 -14.97
CA PRO A 87 -20.32 -1.95 -16.16
C PRO A 87 -21.75 -1.43 -16.06
N GLU A 88 -22.60 -2.06 -15.24
CA GLU A 88 -23.99 -1.63 -15.05
C GLU A 88 -24.07 -0.28 -14.33
N ASP A 89 -23.17 -0.03 -13.38
CA ASP A 89 -23.13 1.19 -12.57
C ASP A 89 -22.09 2.22 -13.06
N GLY A 90 -21.13 1.79 -13.88
CA GLY A 90 -19.99 2.63 -14.30
C GLY A 90 -19.00 2.91 -13.16
N TYR A 91 -18.89 1.99 -12.20
CA TYR A 91 -17.98 2.09 -11.07
C TYR A 91 -16.77 1.16 -11.20
N TYR A 92 -15.70 1.51 -10.51
CA TYR A 92 -14.44 0.77 -10.49
C TYR A 92 -14.06 0.43 -9.06
N LEU A 93 -13.58 -0.79 -8.82
CA LEU A 93 -12.96 -1.15 -7.54
C LEU A 93 -11.58 -0.49 -7.44
N ILE A 94 -11.26 0.04 -6.27
CA ILE A 94 -10.01 0.76 -6.06
C ILE A 94 -8.80 -0.19 -6.01
N PRO A 95 -7.70 0.11 -6.72
CA PRO A 95 -6.44 -0.64 -6.62
C PRO A 95 -5.55 -0.16 -5.46
N THR A 96 -5.95 0.91 -4.78
CA THR A 96 -5.27 1.57 -3.65
C THR A 96 -6.18 2.61 -3.00
N ALA A 97 -6.05 2.86 -1.69
CA ALA A 97 -6.74 3.95 -0.99
C ALA A 97 -6.34 5.34 -1.51
N GLU A 98 -5.18 5.49 -2.15
CA GLU A 98 -4.74 6.74 -2.78
C GLU A 98 -5.80 7.30 -3.75
N VAL A 99 -6.49 6.43 -4.51
CA VAL A 99 -7.50 6.85 -5.49
C VAL A 99 -8.61 7.68 -4.83
N PRO A 100 -9.36 7.17 -3.84
CA PRO A 100 -10.38 7.97 -3.19
C PRO A 100 -9.79 9.05 -2.25
N LEU A 101 -8.67 8.81 -1.56
CA LEU A 101 -8.12 9.76 -0.59
C LEU A 101 -7.69 11.08 -1.25
N THR A 102 -6.91 11.04 -2.32
CA THR A 102 -6.47 12.27 -3.01
C THR A 102 -7.66 13.04 -3.60
N ASN A 103 -8.73 12.32 -3.95
CA ASN A 103 -9.95 12.89 -4.53
C ASN A 103 -10.91 13.52 -3.51
N ILE A 104 -10.67 13.40 -2.20
CA ILE A 104 -11.44 14.12 -1.18
C ILE A 104 -11.49 15.62 -1.47
N TYR A 105 -10.40 16.16 -2.02
CA TYR A 105 -10.24 17.59 -2.30
C TYR A 105 -10.40 17.97 -3.78
N ARG A 106 -11.03 17.10 -4.59
CA ARG A 106 -11.29 17.39 -6.01
C ARG A 106 -12.11 18.68 -6.16
N ASP A 107 -11.70 19.51 -7.12
CA ASP A 107 -12.29 20.81 -7.46
C ASP A 107 -12.21 21.86 -6.34
N GLU A 108 -11.46 21.62 -5.27
CA GLU A 108 -11.30 22.55 -4.15
C GLU A 108 -10.17 23.58 -4.33
N ILE A 109 -10.36 24.74 -3.67
CA ILE A 109 -9.30 25.72 -3.42
C ILE A 109 -9.06 25.73 -1.91
N LEU A 110 -7.99 25.07 -1.47
CA LEU A 110 -7.61 24.97 -0.07
C LEU A 110 -7.06 26.29 0.46
N LYS A 111 -7.32 26.52 1.74
CA LYS A 111 -6.66 27.59 2.50
C LYS A 111 -5.23 27.16 2.80
N GLU A 112 -4.30 28.11 2.76
CA GLU A 112 -2.89 27.84 3.10
C GLU A 112 -2.74 27.26 4.51
N SER A 113 -3.59 27.67 5.46
CA SER A 113 -3.62 27.16 6.84
C SER A 113 -4.10 25.72 6.98
N ALA A 114 -4.66 25.12 5.92
CA ALA A 114 -5.02 23.70 5.91
C ALA A 114 -3.86 22.81 5.43
N LEU A 115 -2.73 23.39 5.02
CA LEU A 115 -1.58 22.67 4.47
C LEU A 115 -0.48 22.47 5.53
N PRO A 116 0.24 21.33 5.52
CA PRO A 116 0.00 20.17 4.65
C PRO A 116 -1.27 19.41 5.04
N VAL A 117 -2.01 18.91 4.05
CA VAL A 117 -3.07 17.92 4.31
C VAL A 117 -2.38 16.56 4.40
N MET A 118 -2.58 15.85 5.51
CA MET A 118 -1.99 14.54 5.76
C MET A 118 -3.10 13.52 6.03
N MET A 119 -3.25 12.54 5.14
CA MET A 119 -4.31 11.54 5.20
C MET A 119 -3.72 10.14 5.29
N THR A 120 -4.34 9.26 6.07
CA THR A 120 -4.08 7.82 6.03
C THR A 120 -5.37 7.05 5.91
N GLY A 121 -5.33 5.86 5.31
CA GLY A 121 -6.50 5.01 5.21
C GLY A 121 -6.15 3.57 4.92
N TYR A 122 -6.88 2.67 5.57
CA TYR A 122 -6.88 1.25 5.28
C TYR A 122 -7.96 0.92 4.26
N THR A 123 -7.60 0.17 3.22
CA THR A 123 -8.59 -0.42 2.29
C THR A 123 -8.15 -1.81 1.81
N PRO A 124 -9.09 -2.75 1.62
CA PRO A 124 -8.88 -3.82 0.67
C PRO A 124 -8.72 -3.22 -0.74
N CYS A 125 -7.67 -3.64 -1.43
CA CYS A 125 -7.27 -3.19 -2.76
C CYS A 125 -7.50 -4.31 -3.77
N PHE A 126 -7.95 -3.94 -4.97
CA PHE A 126 -8.32 -4.89 -6.03
C PHE A 126 -7.54 -4.61 -7.30
N ARG A 127 -6.82 -5.61 -7.81
CA ARG A 127 -6.07 -5.54 -9.07
C ARG A 127 -6.32 -6.78 -9.90
N ARG A 128 -6.51 -6.59 -11.21
CA ARG A 128 -6.73 -7.71 -12.13
C ARG A 128 -5.48 -8.52 -12.38
N GLU A 129 -4.30 -7.98 -12.08
CA GLU A 129 -3.00 -8.64 -12.29
C GLU A 129 -2.87 -9.20 -13.72
N ALA A 130 -3.48 -8.51 -14.68
CA ALA A 130 -3.53 -8.93 -16.07
C ALA A 130 -2.10 -9.00 -16.63
N GLY A 131 -1.76 -10.11 -17.27
CA GLY A 131 -0.42 -10.36 -17.81
C GLY A 131 0.54 -11.12 -16.87
N SER A 132 0.14 -11.42 -15.63
CA SER A 132 0.98 -12.17 -14.69
C SER A 132 0.67 -13.66 -14.68
N PHE A 133 1.68 -14.51 -14.91
CA PHE A 133 1.52 -15.97 -14.94
C PHE A 133 2.73 -16.70 -14.32
N GLY A 134 2.55 -17.97 -13.96
CA GLY A 134 3.66 -18.88 -13.66
C GLY A 134 4.20 -18.80 -12.23
N LYS A 135 5.54 -18.83 -12.07
CA LYS A 135 6.18 -18.95 -10.75
C LYS A 135 6.05 -17.69 -9.89
N ASP A 136 5.83 -16.53 -10.52
CA ASP A 136 5.77 -15.24 -9.84
C ASP A 136 4.45 -15.00 -9.08
N VAL A 137 3.44 -15.87 -9.26
CA VAL A 137 2.13 -15.78 -8.58
C VAL A 137 1.97 -16.76 -7.41
N ARG A 138 3.00 -17.53 -7.04
CA ARG A 138 2.87 -18.52 -5.95
C ARG A 138 2.75 -17.83 -4.59
N GLY A 139 1.79 -18.29 -3.79
CA GLY A 139 1.59 -17.84 -2.41
C GLY A 139 1.07 -16.40 -2.34
N LEU A 140 1.71 -15.56 -1.54
CA LEU A 140 1.35 -14.16 -1.32
C LEU A 140 2.15 -13.17 -2.19
N ASN A 141 2.92 -13.66 -3.17
CA ASN A 141 3.77 -12.80 -4.01
C ASN A 141 2.96 -11.86 -4.91
N ARG A 142 1.80 -12.32 -5.40
CA ARG A 142 0.88 -11.58 -6.25
C ARG A 142 -0.53 -12.16 -6.10
N VAL A 143 -1.51 -11.31 -5.77
CA VAL A 143 -2.90 -11.69 -5.48
C VAL A 143 -3.84 -10.60 -6.00
N HIS A 144 -5.09 -10.94 -6.30
CA HIS A 144 -6.06 -9.99 -6.85
C HIS A 144 -6.68 -9.07 -5.82
N GLN A 145 -6.81 -9.54 -4.58
CA GLN A 145 -7.29 -8.79 -3.45
C GLN A 145 -6.24 -8.79 -2.34
N PHE A 146 -5.90 -7.62 -1.82
CA PHE A 146 -4.96 -7.49 -0.71
C PHE A 146 -5.24 -6.26 0.14
N ASP A 147 -4.81 -6.33 1.39
CA ASP A 147 -4.93 -5.24 2.34
C ASP A 147 -3.73 -4.29 2.25
N LYS A 148 -4.01 -2.99 2.34
CA LYS A 148 -2.99 -1.94 2.35
C LYS A 148 -3.42 -0.77 3.22
N VAL A 149 -2.45 -0.18 3.92
CA VAL A 149 -2.58 1.13 4.56
C VAL A 149 -1.81 2.14 3.74
N GLU A 150 -2.45 3.22 3.35
CA GLU A 150 -1.84 4.29 2.55
C GLU A 150 -1.61 5.54 3.40
N VAL A 151 -0.59 6.31 3.05
CA VAL A 151 -0.45 7.71 3.43
C VAL A 151 -0.48 8.58 2.17
N VAL A 152 -1.20 9.68 2.23
CA VAL A 152 -1.30 10.68 1.16
C VAL A 152 -1.04 12.05 1.76
N GLN A 153 -0.25 12.86 1.06
CA GLN A 153 -0.07 14.26 1.41
C GLN A 153 -0.40 15.19 0.24
N ILE A 154 -1.03 16.31 0.54
CA ILE A 154 -1.22 17.42 -0.40
C ILE A 154 -0.52 18.64 0.19
N VAL A 155 0.44 19.18 -0.54
CA VAL A 155 1.42 20.16 -0.01
C VAL A 155 1.71 21.28 -1.00
N GLN A 156 2.29 22.38 -0.50
CA GLN A 156 2.79 23.42 -1.38
C GLN A 156 3.92 22.90 -2.30
N PRO A 157 4.00 23.36 -3.57
CA PRO A 157 5.01 22.90 -4.53
C PRO A 157 6.44 22.95 -4.01
N GLU A 158 6.83 24.04 -3.34
CA GLU A 158 8.17 24.27 -2.83
C GLU A 158 8.59 23.32 -1.70
N LYS A 159 7.64 22.61 -1.09
CA LYS A 159 7.91 21.65 0.00
C LYS A 159 7.87 20.20 -0.45
N SER A 160 7.42 19.91 -1.68
CA SER A 160 7.03 18.53 -2.04
C SER A 160 8.19 17.55 -1.99
N TYR A 161 9.39 17.95 -2.38
CA TYR A 161 10.55 17.05 -2.37
C TYR A 161 11.10 16.81 -0.95
N ASP A 162 11.07 17.82 -0.07
CA ASP A 162 11.42 17.61 1.34
C ASP A 162 10.39 16.70 2.03
N VAL A 163 9.11 16.87 1.69
CA VAL A 163 8.02 15.99 2.16
C VAL A 163 8.21 14.56 1.65
N LEU A 164 8.63 14.38 0.40
CA LEU A 164 8.93 13.05 -0.16
C LEU A 164 10.01 12.34 0.68
N GLU A 165 11.13 13.01 0.96
CA GLU A 165 12.21 12.43 1.77
C GLU A 165 11.74 12.10 3.20
N ASN A 166 10.91 12.95 3.80
CA ASN A 166 10.30 12.67 5.11
C ASN A 166 9.35 11.47 5.05
N MET A 167 8.54 11.33 3.99
CA MET A 167 7.65 10.18 3.80
C MET A 167 8.44 8.88 3.59
N VAL A 168 9.56 8.93 2.85
CA VAL A 168 10.48 7.80 2.69
C VAL A 168 11.00 7.36 4.07
N GLN A 169 11.47 8.28 4.90
CA GLN A 169 11.90 7.93 6.25
C GLN A 169 10.75 7.39 7.10
N HIS A 170 9.56 8.01 7.04
CA HIS A 170 8.37 7.57 7.78
C HIS A 170 8.03 6.10 7.49
N VAL A 171 8.04 5.69 6.22
CA VAL A 171 7.81 4.30 5.79
C VAL A 171 8.99 3.38 6.15
N ALA A 172 10.23 3.86 6.03
CA ALA A 172 11.43 3.10 6.41
C ALA A 172 11.38 2.66 7.89
N HIS A 173 10.94 3.55 8.78
CA HIS A 173 10.83 3.26 10.21
C HIS A 173 9.81 2.16 10.53
N LEU A 174 8.75 1.99 9.73
CA LEU A 174 7.85 0.82 9.87
C LEU A 174 8.59 -0.49 9.65
N LEU A 175 9.44 -0.58 8.62
CA LEU A 175 10.23 -1.78 8.33
C LEU A 175 11.27 -2.05 9.42
N GLN A 176 11.87 -1.00 9.98
CA GLN A 176 12.78 -1.10 11.13
C GLN A 176 12.06 -1.61 12.38
N GLN A 177 10.85 -1.10 12.67
CA GLN A 177 10.01 -1.57 13.79
C GLN A 177 9.57 -3.02 13.61
N LEU A 178 9.35 -3.45 12.36
CA LEU A 178 9.06 -4.84 12.01
C LEU A 178 10.31 -5.74 11.96
N GLU A 179 11.50 -5.20 12.22
CA GLU A 179 12.77 -5.94 12.23
C GLU A 179 13.04 -6.67 10.90
N LEU A 180 12.56 -6.12 9.78
CA LEU A 180 12.71 -6.73 8.45
C LEU A 180 13.92 -6.13 7.70
N PRO A 181 14.80 -6.97 7.10
CA PRO A 181 15.88 -6.48 6.27
C PRO A 181 15.32 -5.87 4.98
N TYR A 182 15.63 -4.60 4.72
CA TYR A 182 15.10 -3.87 3.58
C TYR A 182 16.19 -3.07 2.84
N ARG A 183 15.88 -2.71 1.59
CA ARG A 183 16.62 -1.71 0.81
C ARG A 183 15.64 -0.72 0.18
N ILE A 184 16.13 0.47 -0.13
CA ILE A 184 15.36 1.51 -0.81
C ILE A 184 15.99 1.76 -2.17
N LEU A 185 15.17 1.73 -3.22
CA LEU A 185 15.59 1.99 -4.59
C LEU A 185 14.98 3.31 -5.05
N LYS A 186 15.83 4.23 -5.52
CA LYS A 186 15.37 5.40 -6.28
C LYS A 186 15.17 4.96 -7.73
N LEU A 187 13.93 4.98 -8.21
CA LEU A 187 13.61 4.42 -9.52
C LEU A 187 14.21 5.25 -10.66
N CYS A 188 14.64 4.56 -11.72
CA CYS A 188 15.02 5.20 -12.98
C CYS A 188 13.77 5.49 -13.82
N GLY A 189 13.89 6.39 -14.81
CA GLY A 189 12.74 6.81 -15.62
C GLY A 189 12.04 5.68 -16.38
N GLY A 190 12.72 4.56 -16.67
CA GLY A 190 12.13 3.40 -17.34
C GLY A 190 11.22 2.55 -16.44
N ASP A 191 11.47 2.58 -15.12
CA ASP A 191 10.71 1.80 -14.13
C ASP A 191 9.67 2.64 -13.39
N MET A 192 9.71 3.96 -13.55
CA MET A 192 8.72 4.86 -12.96
C MET A 192 7.35 4.75 -13.63
N GLY A 193 6.30 4.85 -12.82
CA GLY A 193 4.94 4.98 -13.29
C GLY A 193 4.72 6.28 -14.07
N PHE A 194 3.80 6.25 -15.04
CA PHE A 194 3.50 7.39 -15.92
C PHE A 194 3.12 8.68 -15.18
N THR A 195 2.56 8.56 -13.97
CA THR A 195 2.00 9.67 -13.21
C THR A 195 3.00 10.32 -12.26
N SER A 196 4.04 9.60 -11.83
CA SER A 196 4.99 10.05 -10.80
C SER A 196 6.16 10.84 -11.40
N ALA A 197 6.58 11.90 -10.72
CA ALA A 197 7.78 12.68 -11.05
C ALA A 197 9.05 12.11 -10.38
N LEU A 198 8.91 11.51 -9.19
CA LEU A 198 9.97 10.76 -8.52
C LEU A 198 9.36 9.71 -7.59
N THR A 199 9.95 8.52 -7.58
CA THR A 199 9.49 7.37 -6.78
C THR A 199 10.65 6.66 -6.11
N TYR A 200 10.41 6.27 -4.85
CA TYR A 200 11.25 5.35 -4.10
C TYR A 200 10.49 4.06 -3.80
N ASP A 201 11.06 2.93 -4.19
CA ASP A 201 10.53 1.61 -3.84
C ASP A 201 11.29 1.03 -2.66
N PHE A 202 10.54 0.36 -1.79
CA PHE A 202 11.04 -0.37 -0.64
C PHE A 202 10.93 -1.84 -0.92
N GLU A 203 12.05 -2.54 -0.80
CA GLU A 203 12.06 -3.99 -0.96
C GLU A 203 12.53 -4.66 0.32
N VAL A 204 11.84 -5.72 0.73
CA VAL A 204 12.22 -6.56 1.87
C VAL A 204 12.78 -7.87 1.34
N TYR A 205 13.86 -8.34 1.94
CA TYR A 205 14.47 -9.62 1.56
C TYR A 205 13.63 -10.80 2.07
N SER A 206 13.37 -11.76 1.20
CA SER A 206 12.59 -12.98 1.45
C SER A 206 13.56 -14.15 1.60
N ALA A 207 13.86 -14.57 2.84
CA ALA A 207 14.95 -15.52 3.12
C ALA A 207 14.80 -16.90 2.47
N ALA A 208 13.58 -17.39 2.25
CA ALA A 208 13.38 -18.70 1.61
C ALA A 208 13.35 -18.60 0.09
N GLN A 209 12.97 -17.44 -0.45
CA GLN A 209 12.94 -17.19 -1.89
C GLN A 209 14.27 -16.65 -2.43
N ASP A 210 15.17 -16.20 -1.56
CA ASP A 210 16.45 -15.56 -1.90
C ASP A 210 16.29 -14.39 -2.87
N LYS A 211 15.33 -13.51 -2.57
CA LYS A 211 15.02 -12.36 -3.43
C LYS A 211 14.50 -11.17 -2.64
N TRP A 212 14.63 -10.00 -3.24
CA TRP A 212 14.03 -8.76 -2.75
C TRP A 212 12.61 -8.64 -3.28
N LEU A 213 11.67 -8.35 -2.38
CA LEU A 213 10.25 -8.19 -2.69
C LEU A 213 9.83 -6.75 -2.43
N GLU A 214 9.37 -6.04 -3.45
CA GLU A 214 8.79 -4.71 -3.30
C GLU A 214 7.56 -4.76 -2.39
N VAL A 215 7.58 -4.01 -1.29
CA VAL A 215 6.53 -3.97 -0.26
C VAL A 215 5.87 -2.60 -0.13
N SER A 216 6.51 -1.56 -0.66
CA SER A 216 5.99 -0.20 -0.68
C SER A 216 6.62 0.61 -1.79
N SER A 217 5.91 1.64 -2.21
CA SER A 217 6.34 2.68 -3.12
C SER A 217 5.90 4.02 -2.54
N VAL A 218 6.79 5.02 -2.60
CA VAL A 218 6.55 6.40 -2.14
C VAL A 218 6.86 7.34 -3.29
N SER A 219 5.87 8.12 -3.71
CA SER A 219 5.94 8.92 -4.95
C SER A 219 5.53 10.36 -4.72
N ASN A 220 6.22 11.26 -5.44
CA ASN A 220 5.80 12.63 -5.66
C ASN A 220 5.22 12.74 -7.08
N PHE A 221 3.99 13.24 -7.21
CA PHE A 221 3.30 13.41 -8.49
C PHE A 221 3.39 14.84 -9.02
N GLU A 222 4.02 15.74 -8.27
CA GLU A 222 3.96 17.19 -8.49
C GLU A 222 2.51 17.62 -8.79
N THR A 223 2.29 18.27 -9.93
CA THR A 223 0.97 18.76 -10.33
C THR A 223 0.16 17.76 -11.13
N TYR A 224 0.66 16.55 -11.46
CA TYR A 224 -0.01 15.65 -12.40
C TYR A 224 -1.44 15.34 -11.97
N GLN A 225 -1.60 14.85 -10.74
CA GLN A 225 -2.90 14.47 -10.20
C GLN A 225 -3.74 15.70 -9.84
N THR A 226 -3.14 16.68 -9.16
CA THR A 226 -3.84 17.89 -8.71
C THR A 226 -4.32 18.76 -9.87
N ASN A 227 -3.65 18.75 -11.02
CA ASN A 227 -4.10 19.40 -12.24
C ASN A 227 -5.39 18.75 -12.78
N ARG A 228 -5.43 17.41 -12.83
CA ARG A 228 -6.58 16.64 -13.29
C ARG A 228 -7.78 16.78 -12.35
N MET A 229 -7.51 16.89 -11.05
CA MET A 229 -8.52 17.05 -10.01
C MET A 229 -8.79 18.52 -9.64
N LYS A 230 -8.08 19.49 -10.23
CA LYS A 230 -8.16 20.93 -9.92
C LYS A 230 -7.98 21.29 -8.43
N ILE A 231 -7.09 20.59 -7.73
CA ILE A 231 -6.76 20.83 -6.33
C ILE A 231 -5.78 21.99 -6.23
N ARG A 232 -6.21 23.11 -5.66
CA ARG A 232 -5.49 24.39 -5.72
C ARG A 232 -5.40 25.04 -4.35
N TYR A 233 -4.57 26.08 -4.23
CA TYR A 233 -4.59 27.03 -3.12
C TYR A 233 -4.36 28.45 -3.63
N LYS A 234 -4.56 29.46 -2.78
CA LYS A 234 -4.13 30.83 -3.06
C LYS A 234 -2.80 31.08 -2.34
N ASP A 235 -1.79 31.53 -3.08
CA ASP A 235 -0.52 31.95 -2.51
C ASP A 235 -0.65 33.30 -1.76
N THR A 236 0.44 33.75 -1.15
CA THR A 236 0.51 35.00 -0.39
C THR A 236 0.19 36.25 -1.22
N ASN A 237 0.28 36.15 -2.56
CA ASN A 237 -0.09 37.23 -3.50
C ASN A 237 -1.55 37.10 -3.98
N GLY A 238 -2.30 36.13 -3.46
CA GLY A 238 -3.68 35.85 -3.83
C GLY A 238 -3.83 35.14 -5.18
N LYS A 239 -2.73 34.68 -5.79
CA LYS A 239 -2.76 33.96 -7.07
C LYS A 239 -3.07 32.49 -6.81
N THR A 240 -3.95 31.94 -7.64
CA THR A 240 -4.29 30.51 -7.59
C THR A 240 -3.14 29.67 -8.14
N GLN A 241 -2.70 28.69 -7.36
CA GLN A 241 -1.63 27.76 -7.70
C GLN A 241 -2.13 26.32 -7.53
N LEU A 242 -1.61 25.39 -8.33
CA LEU A 242 -1.81 23.96 -8.11
C LEU A 242 -0.97 23.50 -6.91
N LEU A 243 -1.52 22.58 -6.12
CA LEU A 243 -0.79 21.91 -5.06
C LEU A 243 -0.02 20.71 -5.63
N HIS A 244 0.93 20.17 -4.87
CA HIS A 244 1.55 18.89 -5.17
C HIS A 244 0.88 17.78 -4.37
N SER A 245 0.70 16.61 -4.99
CA SER A 245 0.25 15.40 -4.28
C SER A 245 1.40 14.40 -4.16
N LEU A 246 1.41 13.68 -3.04
CA LEU A 246 2.31 12.59 -2.74
C LEU A 246 1.54 11.43 -2.16
N ASN A 247 2.02 10.21 -2.41
CA ASN A 247 1.52 9.02 -1.74
C ASN A 247 2.68 8.17 -1.23
N GLY A 248 2.35 7.28 -0.32
CA GLY A 248 3.24 6.24 0.16
C GLY A 248 2.42 5.08 0.65
N SER A 249 2.76 3.88 0.22
CA SER A 249 2.21 2.70 0.87
C SER A 249 2.84 2.57 2.26
N SER A 250 2.06 2.60 3.34
CA SER A 250 2.51 2.19 4.69
C SER A 250 2.68 0.66 4.80
N LEU A 251 3.15 0.07 3.70
CA LEU A 251 3.34 -1.34 3.36
C LEU A 251 2.08 -2.08 2.87
N ALA A 252 2.25 -2.84 1.78
CA ALA A 252 1.26 -3.80 1.29
C ALA A 252 1.38 -5.13 2.04
N LEU A 253 0.28 -5.61 2.63
CA LEU A 253 0.32 -6.71 3.60
C LEU A 253 0.78 -8.07 3.05
N PRO A 254 0.45 -8.52 1.82
CA PRO A 254 0.78 -9.88 1.38
C PRO A 254 2.28 -10.19 1.44
N ARG A 255 3.11 -9.29 0.90
CA ARG A 255 4.57 -9.47 0.86
C ARG A 255 5.21 -9.24 2.24
N ILE A 256 4.64 -8.35 3.06
CA ILE A 256 5.07 -8.22 4.46
C ILE A 256 4.81 -9.51 5.24
N ILE A 257 3.62 -10.11 5.11
CA ILE A 257 3.29 -11.37 5.76
C ILE A 257 4.22 -12.49 5.27
N ALA A 258 4.46 -12.57 3.96
CA ALA A 258 5.41 -13.53 3.41
C ALA A 258 6.81 -13.39 4.04
N CYS A 259 7.35 -12.17 4.10
CA CYS A 259 8.65 -11.90 4.68
C CYS A 259 8.69 -12.11 6.21
N LEU A 260 7.63 -11.77 6.94
CA LEU A 260 7.54 -12.05 8.38
C LEU A 260 7.59 -13.56 8.65
N LEU A 261 6.87 -14.35 7.84
CA LEU A 261 6.87 -15.81 7.96
C LEU A 261 8.24 -16.39 7.61
N GLU A 262 8.87 -15.93 6.53
CA GLU A 262 10.13 -16.50 6.05
C GLU A 262 11.33 -16.10 6.90
N ASN A 263 11.40 -14.85 7.36
CA ASN A 263 12.59 -14.32 8.04
C ASN A 263 12.61 -14.65 9.54
N ASN A 264 11.45 -14.91 10.16
CA ASN A 264 11.34 -15.09 11.61
C ASN A 264 10.98 -16.52 12.03
N GLN A 265 11.43 -17.52 11.27
CA GLN A 265 11.21 -18.93 11.59
C GLN A 265 12.03 -19.34 12.82
N GLY A 266 11.38 -19.98 13.77
CA GLY A 266 12.01 -20.62 14.93
C GLY A 266 11.64 -22.10 15.03
N PRO A 267 12.24 -22.83 16.00
CA PRO A 267 11.96 -24.26 16.20
C PRO A 267 10.49 -24.53 16.53
N ASP A 268 9.85 -23.61 17.27
CA ASP A 268 8.49 -23.77 17.81
C ASP A 268 7.42 -22.96 17.06
N GLY A 269 7.76 -22.27 15.98
CA GLY A 269 6.82 -21.36 15.30
C GLY A 269 7.50 -20.19 14.62
N VAL A 270 6.71 -19.28 14.03
CA VAL A 270 7.21 -18.00 13.51
C VAL A 270 7.11 -16.96 14.63
N VAL A 271 8.25 -16.39 15.03
CA VAL A 271 8.30 -15.34 16.05
C VAL A 271 7.89 -14.01 15.42
N LEU A 272 6.97 -13.28 16.04
CA LEU A 272 6.56 -11.97 15.55
C LEU A 272 7.42 -10.86 16.16
N PRO A 273 7.69 -9.77 15.42
CA PRO A 273 8.33 -8.57 15.96
C PRO A 273 7.59 -8.04 17.18
N LYS A 274 8.33 -7.53 18.17
CA LYS A 274 7.78 -7.12 19.47
C LYS A 274 6.65 -6.09 19.34
N VAL A 275 6.75 -5.19 18.36
CA VAL A 275 5.74 -4.15 18.09
C VAL A 275 4.37 -4.72 17.74
N LEU A 276 4.28 -5.97 17.29
CA LEU A 276 3.02 -6.61 16.92
C LEU A 276 2.36 -7.37 18.09
N HIS A 277 3.06 -7.63 19.19
CA HIS A 277 2.59 -8.55 20.23
C HIS A 277 1.26 -8.11 20.87
N SER A 278 1.11 -6.81 21.14
CA SER A 278 -0.13 -6.27 21.72
C SER A 278 -1.31 -6.33 20.75
N TYR A 279 -1.07 -6.10 19.45
CA TYR A 279 -2.11 -6.14 18.42
C TYR A 279 -2.50 -7.58 18.06
N PHE A 280 -1.53 -8.49 18.00
CA PHE A 280 -1.72 -9.89 17.68
C PHE A 280 -2.22 -10.71 18.88
N GLY A 281 -1.92 -10.28 20.11
CA GLY A 281 -2.27 -10.98 21.34
C GLY A 281 -1.40 -12.22 21.58
N GLY A 282 -0.13 -12.18 21.15
CA GLY A 282 0.82 -13.27 21.31
C GLY A 282 2.16 -12.98 20.62
N GLU A 283 3.17 -13.79 20.92
CA GLU A 283 4.54 -13.58 20.44
C GLU A 283 4.86 -14.37 19.17
N ARG A 284 4.05 -15.37 18.82
CA ARG A 284 4.36 -16.30 17.73
C ARG A 284 3.13 -16.86 17.04
N ILE A 285 3.35 -17.35 15.82
CA ILE A 285 2.43 -18.21 15.08
C ILE A 285 2.93 -19.64 15.24
N ASP A 286 2.08 -20.48 15.84
CA ASP A 286 2.27 -21.91 16.11
C ASP A 286 0.97 -22.66 15.80
#